data_AF-A0A925LMJ6-F1
#
_entry.id   AF-A0A925LMJ6-F1
#
_cell.length_a   1.000
_cell.length_b   1.000
_cell.length_c   1.000
_cell.angle_alpha   90.00
_cell.angle_beta   90.00
_cell.angle_gamma   90.00
#
_symmetry.space_group_name_H-M   'P 1'
#
loop_
_entity.id
_entity.type
_entity.pdbx_description
1 polymer ?
#
loop_
_entity_poly.entity_id
_entity_poly.type
_entity_poly.pdbx_seq_one_letter_code
_entity_poly.pdbx_strand_id
1 'polypeptide(L)' 'MPLQELRVQHKGKPYRVFFAFDPLRQAVMLCGGYITGNKHFYETMIPIAESEFLNYLQELE' A
#
# COMPACT_ATOMS: atom_id res chain seq x y z
N MET A 1 2.56 -10.81 -5.69
CA MET A 1 2.14 -11.11 -4.30
C MET A 1 0.85 -10.35 -4.03
N PRO A 2 -0.13 -10.86 -3.26
CA PRO A 2 -1.40 -10.14 -3.12
C PRO A 2 -1.25 -8.95 -2.16
N LEU A 3 -1.12 -7.75 -2.71
CA LEU A 3 -1.31 -6.50 -1.96
C LEU A 3 -2.75 -6.41 -1.46
N GLN A 4 -2.94 -5.85 -0.27
CA GLN A 4 -4.23 -5.53 0.30
C GLN A 4 -4.38 -4.01 0.47
N GLU A 5 -5.63 -3.55 0.52
CA GLU A 5 -5.96 -2.13 0.63
C GLU A 5 -6.72 -1.86 1.93
N LEU A 6 -6.18 -0.97 2.74
CA LEU A 6 -6.85 -0.36 3.88
C LEU A 6 -7.60 0.89 3.41
N ARG A 7 -8.92 0.89 3.58
CA ARG A 7 -9.81 2.00 3.23
C ARG A 7 -10.07 2.86 4.45
N VAL A 8 -9.43 4.03 4.50
CA VAL A 8 -9.52 4.95 5.64
C VAL A 8 -10.33 6.19 5.26
N GLN A 9 -11.26 6.59 6.11
CA GLN A 9 -12.01 7.83 5.97
C GLN A 9 -11.55 8.80 7.05
N HIS A 10 -11.00 9.95 6.68
CA HIS A 10 -10.55 10.97 7.63
C HIS A 10 -11.05 12.36 7.23
N LYS A 11 -11.85 13.01 8.08
CA LYS A 11 -12.40 14.37 7.83
C LYS A 11 -13.05 14.53 6.45
N GLY A 12 -13.86 13.54 6.03
CA GLY A 12 -14.51 13.56 4.71
C GLY A 12 -13.60 13.15 3.54
N LYS A 13 -12.31 12.92 3.77
CA LYS A 13 -11.34 12.54 2.74
C LYS A 13 -11.10 11.02 2.74
N PRO A 14 -11.36 10.33 1.61
CA PRO A 14 -11.00 8.92 1.47
C PRO A 14 -9.50 8.76 1.20
N TYR A 15 -8.83 8.03 2.08
CA TYR A 15 -7.47 7.55 1.92
C TYR A 15 -7.48 6.05 1.60
N ARG A 16 -6.50 5.62 0.80
CA ARG A 16 -6.21 4.22 0.51
C ARG A 16 -4.76 3.96 0.87
N VAL A 17 -4.53 2.94 1.69
CA VAL A 17 -3.19 2.53 2.10
C VAL A 17 -2.99 1.11 1.67
N PHE A 18 -1.90 0.83 0.96
CA PHE A 18 -1.53 -0.51 0.56
C PHE A 18 -0.72 -1.17 1.67
N PHE A 19 -0.95 -2.46 1.87
CA PHE A 19 -0.19 -3.26 2.81
C PHE A 19 -0.08 -4.71 2.31
N ALA A 20 0.88 -5.44 2.86
CA ALA A 20 1.03 -6.88 2.62
C ALA A 20 1.37 -7.58 3.93
N PHE A 21 1.16 -8.90 3.97
CA PHE A 21 1.66 -9.73 5.05
C PHE A 21 3.00 -10.33 4.65
N ASP A 22 3.99 -10.20 5.52
CA ASP A 22 5.29 -10.84 5.35
C ASP A 22 5.27 -12.34 5.73
N PRO A 23 6.37 -13.09 5.55
CA PRO A 23 6.45 -14.50 5.94
C PRO A 23 6.22 -14.76 7.43
N LEU A 24 6.48 -13.76 8.29
CA LEU A 24 6.23 -13.80 9.74
C LEU A 24 4.79 -13.41 10.10
N ARG A 25 3.93 -13.19 9.09
CA ARG A 25 2.52 -12.78 9.21
C ARG A 25 2.34 -11.40 9.85
N GLN A 26 3.34 -10.53 9.74
CA GLN A 26 3.26 -9.14 10.15
C GLN A 26 2.69 -8.31 9.01
N ALA A 27 1.78 -7.39 9.34
CA ALA A 27 1.24 -6.46 8.37
C ALA A 27 2.26 -5.33 8.13
N VAL A 28 2.79 -5.25 6.92
CA VAL A 28 3.72 -4.21 6.48
C VAL A 28 2.92 -3.14 5.76
N MET A 29 2.82 -1.95 6.37
CA MET A 29 2.25 -0.79 5.69
C MET A 29 3.25 -0.26 4.66
N LEU A 30 2.76 -0.06 3.45
CA LEU A 30 3.52 0.41 2.30
C LEU A 30 3.07 1.85 2.04
N CYS A 31 2.92 2.22 0.77
CA CYS A 31 2.43 3.53 0.37
C CYS A 31 0.92 3.70 0.59
N GLY A 32 0.50 4.96 0.70
CA GLY A 32 -0.91 5.31 0.78
C GLY A 32 -1.14 6.78 0.46
N GLY A 33 -2.37 7.09 0.06
CA GLY A 33 -2.69 8.44 -0.38
C GLY A 33 -4.17 8.75 -0.42
N TYR A 34 -4.46 10.03 -0.61
CA TYR A 34 -5.79 10.54 -0.88
C TYR A 34 -6.17 10.24 -2.33
N ILE A 35 -7.31 9.56 -2.54
CA ILE A 35 -7.68 9.06 -3.88
C ILE A 35 -8.50 10.06 -4.70
N THR A 36 -9.27 10.95 -4.06
CA THR A 36 -10.28 11.75 -4.78
C THR A 36 -9.67 12.60 -5.88
N GLY A 37 -10.25 12.50 -7.08
CA GLY A 37 -9.83 13.27 -8.26
C GLY A 37 -8.61 12.70 -8.99
N ASN A 38 -7.98 11.64 -8.48
CA ASN A 38 -6.84 11.01 -9.13
C ASN A 38 -7.26 9.71 -9.86
N LYS A 39 -7.43 9.80 -11.18
CA LYS A 39 -7.78 8.64 -12.04
C LYS A 39 -6.64 7.62 -12.14
N HIS A 40 -5.40 8.05 -11.98
CA HIS A 40 -4.19 7.22 -12.09
C HIS A 40 -3.68 6.74 -10.72
N PHE A 41 -4.51 6.85 -9.67
CA PHE A 41 -4.12 6.52 -8.31
C PHE A 41 -3.57 5.10 -8.20
N TYR A 42 -4.32 4.10 -8.68
CA TYR A 42 -3.90 2.70 -8.64
C TYR A 42 -2.72 2.40 -9.56
N GLU A 43 -2.72 2.98 -10.77
CA GLU A 43 -1.62 2.85 -11.73
C GLU A 43 -0.29 3.36 -11.17
N THR A 44 -0.33 4.38 -10.30
CA THR A 44 0.86 4.94 -9.65
C THR A 44 1.21 4.19 -8.36
N MET A 45 0.22 3.91 -7.52
CA MET A 45 0.46 3.40 -6.16
C MET A 45 0.79 1.91 -6.12
N ILE A 46 0.22 1.10 -7.03
CA ILE A 46 0.50 -0.35 -7.06
C ILE A 46 1.99 -0.62 -7.31
N PRO A 47 2.64 -0.07 -8.36
CA PRO A 47 4.06 -0.29 -8.58
C PRO A 47 4.94 0.20 -7.42
N ILE A 48 4.57 1.29 -6.76
CA ILE A 48 5.28 1.80 -5.58
C ILE A 48 5.18 0.79 -4.44
N ALA A 49 3.97 0.33 -4.11
CA ALA A 49 3.74 -0.65 -3.04
C ALA A 49 4.47 -1.98 -3.33
N GLU A 50 4.46 -2.45 -4.58
CA GLU A 50 5.20 -3.65 -4.97
C GLU A 50 6.70 -3.47 -4.78
N SER A 51 7.26 -2.33 -5.20
CA SER A 51 8.67 -2.03 -5.03
C SER A 51 9.06 -1.91 -3.55
N GLU A 52 8.25 -1.23 -2.74
CA GLU A 52 8.48 -1.09 -1.30
C GLU A 52 8.46 -2.45 -0.60
N PHE A 53 7.54 -3.33 -0.98
CA PHE A 53 7.45 -4.65 -0.37
C PHE A 53 8.60 -5.56 -0.79
N LEU A 54 9.05 -5.50 -2.04
CA LEU A 54 10.24 -6.22 -2.49
C LEU A 54 11.49 -5.77 -1.73
N ASN A 55 11.66 -4.46 -1.54
CA ASN A 55 12.78 -3.92 -0.75
C ASN A 55 12.70 -4.37 0.71
N TYR A 56 11.51 -4.33 1.33
CA TYR A 56 11.29 -4.83 2.68
C TYR A 56 11.70 -6.30 2.83
N LEU A 57 11.35 -7.16 1.86
CA LEU A 57 11.70 -8.58 1.90
C LEU A 57 13.22 -8.81 1.77
N GLN A 58 13.92 -7.97 1.01
CA GLN A 58 15.39 -8.04 0.90
C GLN A 58 16.10 -7.67 2.20
N GLU A 59 15.51 -6.80 3.02
CA GLU A 59 16.06 -6.43 4.33
C GLU A 59 15.75 -7.47 5.42
N LEU A 60 14.78 -8.36 5.18
CA LEU A 60 14.38 -9.42 6.11
C LEU A 60 15.24 -10.69 5.97
N GLU A 61 15.89 -10.89 4.82
CA GLU A 61 16.85 -11.99 4.54
C GLU A 61 18.24 -11.71 5.13
#